data_AF-A0A8B6E651-F1
#
_entry.id   AF-A0A8B6E651-F1
#
_cell.length_a   1.000
_cell.length_b   1.000
_cell.length_c   1.000
_cell.angle_alpha   90.00
_cell.angle_beta   90.00
_cell.angle_gamma   90.00
#
_symmetry.space_group_name_H-M   'P 1'
#
loop_
_entity.id
_entity.type
_entity.pdbx_description
1 polymer ?
#
loop_
_entity_poly.entity_id
_entity_poly.type
_entity_poly.pdbx_seq_one_letter_code
_entity_poly.pdbx_strand_id
1 'polypeptide(L)'
;MGPLPPSDKGNKYLLVIGDYFTKFIHAIPIRNQEEETVARNFVDNFITIIGEPMQVHTDQGANFGSRFFRELCRILDIDKTRTTVMRAQSDGMVERFMCPSTKRTGINIIMMAYRSSDHETTGVTSCQMMLGNAINHLVDLVLARALYKLDGLNYKPSADYLHELE
;
A
#
# COMPACT_ATOMS: atom_id res chain seq x y z
N MET A 1 -10.66 6.60 -2.17
CA MET A 1 -11.61 5.50 -2.48
C MET A 1 -12.74 5.42 -1.44
N GLY A 2 -13.98 5.17 -1.86
CA GLY A 2 -15.17 5.03 -0.99
C GLY A 2 -16.36 5.87 -1.47
N PRO A 3 -17.47 5.93 -0.71
CA PRO A 3 -17.63 5.41 0.64
C PRO A 3 -17.76 3.88 0.70
N LEU A 4 -17.23 3.28 1.77
CA LEU A 4 -17.33 1.87 2.15
C LEU A 4 -18.24 1.72 3.38
N PRO A 5 -18.75 0.50 3.67
CA PRO A 5 -19.39 0.24 4.95
C PRO A 5 -18.48 0.69 6.11
N PRO A 6 -18.99 1.47 7.08
CA PRO A 6 -18.18 1.99 8.15
C PRO A 6 -17.58 0.86 8.99
N SER A 7 -16.28 0.94 9.25
CA SER A 7 -15.63 0.10 10.27
C SER A 7 -16.07 0.50 11.69
N ASP A 8 -15.73 -0.31 12.70
CA ASP A 8 -15.97 -0.01 14.12
C ASP A 8 -15.37 1.34 14.56
N LYS A 9 -14.31 1.81 13.87
CA LYS A 9 -13.66 3.10 14.12
C LYS A 9 -14.28 4.28 13.36
N GLY A 10 -15.37 4.03 12.63
CA GLY A 10 -16.07 5.01 11.80
C GLY A 10 -15.39 5.35 10.48
N ASN A 11 -14.33 4.63 10.08
CA ASN A 11 -13.67 4.85 8.80
C ASN A 11 -14.56 4.38 7.65
N LYS A 12 -14.74 5.26 6.66
CA LYS A 12 -15.63 5.06 5.49
C LYS A 12 -14.89 5.16 4.16
N TYR A 13 -13.62 5.54 4.18
CA TYR A 13 -12.81 5.73 2.98
C TYR A 13 -11.45 5.08 3.15
N LEU A 14 -10.79 4.84 2.03
CA LEU A 14 -9.39 4.44 1.96
C LEU A 14 -8.62 5.53 1.19
N LEU A 15 -7.58 6.08 1.83
CA LEU A 15 -6.50 6.77 1.15
C LEU A 15 -5.56 5.70 0.61
N VAL A 16 -5.41 5.63 -0.71
CA VAL A 16 -4.58 4.60 -1.35
C VAL A 16 -3.42 5.29 -2.04
N ILE A 17 -2.23 4.78 -1.79
CA ILE A 17 -0.96 5.26 -2.31
C ILE A 17 -0.33 4.07 -3.02
N GLY A 18 -0.04 4.22 -4.30
CA GLY A 18 0.55 3.17 -5.12
C GLY A 18 1.81 3.69 -5.79
N ASP A 19 2.89 2.93 -5.72
CA ASP A 19 4.08 3.14 -6.55
C ASP A 19 4.02 2.22 -7.78
N TYR A 20 4.06 2.82 -8.96
CA TYR A 20 3.95 2.09 -10.23
C TYR A 20 5.18 1.27 -10.56
N PHE A 21 6.35 1.67 -10.07
CA PHE A 21 7.59 0.98 -10.39
C PHE A 21 7.67 -0.34 -9.62
N THR A 22 7.59 -0.26 -8.29
CA THR A 22 7.66 -1.43 -7.40
C THR A 22 6.35 -2.20 -7.30
N LYS A 23 5.25 -1.64 -7.81
CA LYS A 23 3.87 -2.12 -7.57
C LYS A 23 3.46 -2.07 -6.11
N PHE A 24 4.20 -1.36 -5.26
CA PHE A 24 3.88 -1.27 -3.84
C PHE A 24 2.59 -0.49 -3.61
N ILE A 25 1.66 -1.08 -2.85
CA ILE A 25 0.40 -0.44 -2.47
C ILE A 25 0.32 -0.28 -0.96
N HIS A 26 -0.13 0.91 -0.54
CA HIS A 26 -0.43 1.25 0.83
C HIS A 26 -1.82 1.87 0.90
N ALA A 27 -2.73 1.30 1.70
CA ALA A 27 -4.01 1.95 1.97
C ALA A 27 -4.26 2.20 3.46
N ILE A 28 -4.72 3.41 3.74
CA ILE A 28 -4.97 3.93 5.07
C ILE A 28 -6.48 4.19 5.21
N PRO A 29 -7.17 3.54 6.17
CA PRO A 29 -8.55 3.83 6.49
C PRO A 29 -8.72 5.23 7.08
N ILE A 30 -9.61 6.03 6.48
CA ILE A 30 -9.91 7.39 6.92
C ILE A 30 -11.43 7.61 7.06
N ARG A 31 -11.81 8.56 7.93
CA ARG A 31 -13.22 8.86 8.27
C ARG A 31 -13.94 9.67 7.20
N ASN A 32 -13.24 10.65 6.63
CA ASN A 32 -13.72 11.55 5.59
C ASN A 32 -12.60 11.77 4.57
N GLN A 33 -12.90 12.46 3.48
CA GLN A 33 -11.91 12.80 2.46
C GLN A 33 -11.40 14.25 2.60
N GLU A 34 -11.66 14.91 3.73
CA GLU A 34 -11.23 16.30 3.92
C GLU A 34 -9.72 16.44 3.78
N GLU A 35 -9.28 17.57 3.24
CA GLU A 35 -7.88 17.82 2.90
C GLU A 35 -6.93 17.62 4.09
N GLU A 36 -7.33 18.10 5.27
CA GLU A 36 -6.54 17.94 6.51
C GLU A 36 -6.43 16.46 6.90
N THR A 37 -7.54 15.72 6.84
CA THR A 37 -7.55 14.27 7.14
C THR A 37 -6.63 13.52 6.20
N VAL A 38 -6.69 13.82 4.89
CA VAL A 38 -5.87 13.17 3.88
C VAL A 38 -4.38 13.48 4.10
N ALA A 39 -4.03 14.75 4.26
CA ALA A 39 -2.66 15.19 4.48
C ALA A 39 -2.05 14.62 5.77
N ARG A 40 -2.79 14.67 6.88
CA ARG A 40 -2.34 14.11 8.16
C ARG A 40 -2.07 12.62 8.03
N ASN A 41 -2.99 11.87 7.42
CA ASN A 41 -2.79 10.43 7.24
C ASN A 41 -1.65 10.12 6.26
N PHE A 42 -1.47 10.93 5.21
CA PHE A 42 -0.35 10.82 4.30
C PHE A 42 1.00 10.99 5.03
N VAL A 43 1.13 12.00 5.88
CA VAL A 43 2.36 12.19 6.67
C VAL A 43 2.51 11.09 7.71
N ASP A 44 1.55 10.95 8.61
CA ASP A 44 1.65 10.13 9.82
C ASP A 44 1.76 8.62 9.54
N ASN A 45 1.22 8.15 8.42
CA ASN A 45 1.13 6.70 8.13
C ASN A 45 1.87 6.29 6.85
N PHE A 46 2.31 7.22 6.01
CA PHE A 46 3.11 6.89 4.83
C PHE A 46 4.50 7.50 4.89
N ILE A 47 4.61 8.83 4.98
CA ILE A 47 5.92 9.51 4.97
C ILE A 47 6.80 9.07 6.15
N THR A 48 6.25 8.97 7.36
CA THR A 48 7.00 8.55 8.56
C THR A 48 7.50 7.11 8.52
N ILE A 49 6.91 6.25 7.69
CA ILE A 49 7.20 4.81 7.63
C ILE A 49 8.05 4.48 6.40
N ILE A 50 7.69 5.04 5.25
CA ILE A 50 8.25 4.74 3.94
C ILE A 50 9.27 5.80 3.51
N GLY A 51 9.05 7.05 3.90
CA GLY A 51 9.80 8.22 3.41
C GLY A 51 9.02 9.06 2.41
N GLU A 52 9.57 10.23 2.08
CA GLU A 52 9.01 11.14 1.09
C GLU A 52 9.28 10.66 -0.34
N PRO A 53 8.26 10.65 -1.22
CA PRO A 53 8.47 10.41 -2.63
C PRO A 53 9.03 11.66 -3.33
N MET A 54 9.82 11.46 -4.38
CA MET A 54 10.25 12.59 -5.23
C MET A 54 9.07 13.28 -5.91
N GLN A 55 8.04 12.50 -6.30
CA GLN A 55 6.88 13.02 -7.00
C GLN A 55 5.60 12.35 -6.52
N VAL A 56 4.53 13.14 -6.32
CA VAL A 56 3.18 12.65 -6.05
C VAL A 56 2.26 13.01 -7.21
N HIS A 57 1.73 11.98 -7.84
CA HIS A 57 0.70 12.10 -8.87
C HIS A 57 -0.68 11.86 -8.26
N THR A 58 -1.55 12.86 -8.31
CA THR A 58 -2.93 12.72 -7.81
C THR A 58 -3.95 12.85 -8.93
N ASP A 59 -5.11 12.23 -8.72
CA ASP A 59 -6.31 12.53 -9.48
C ASP A 59 -6.75 14.00 -9.26
N GLN A 60 -7.77 14.43 -10.01
CA GLN A 60 -8.37 15.77 -9.86
C GLN A 60 -9.38 15.85 -8.71
N GLY A 61 -9.35 14.90 -7.76
CA GLY A 61 -10.16 15.00 -6.55
C GLY A 61 -9.87 16.30 -5.80
N ALA A 62 -10.93 17.00 -5.36
CA ALA A 62 -10.84 18.28 -4.67
C ALA A 62 -9.83 18.24 -3.50
N ASN A 63 -9.79 17.10 -2.82
CA ASN A 63 -8.98 16.86 -1.62
C ASN A 63 -7.47 16.94 -1.87
N PHE A 64 -7.01 16.60 -3.09
CA PHE A 64 -5.61 16.68 -3.49
C PHE A 64 -5.29 17.92 -4.32
N GLY A 65 -6.32 18.63 -4.79
CA GLY A 65 -6.18 19.84 -5.60
C GLY A 65 -5.96 21.13 -4.80
N SER A 66 -6.00 21.04 -3.47
CA SER A 66 -6.09 22.22 -2.62
C SER A 66 -4.81 23.01 -2.45
N ARG A 67 -4.94 24.22 -1.88
CA ARG A 67 -3.77 25.02 -1.48
C ARG A 67 -2.99 24.34 -0.36
N PHE A 68 -3.70 23.71 0.58
CA PHE A 68 -3.10 23.07 1.74
C PHE A 68 -2.20 21.89 1.33
N PHE A 69 -2.70 20.97 0.50
CA PHE A 69 -1.90 19.82 0.07
C PHE A 69 -0.70 20.24 -0.81
N ARG A 70 -0.85 21.29 -1.62
CA ARG A 70 0.27 21.87 -2.37
C ARG A 70 1.36 22.43 -1.46
N GLU A 71 0.97 23.13 -0.41
CA GLU A 71 1.93 23.71 0.54
C GLU A 71 2.64 22.62 1.33
N LEU A 72 1.93 21.55 1.71
CA LEU A 72 2.54 20.36 2.31
C LEU A 72 3.63 19.77 1.40
N CYS A 73 3.30 19.52 0.12
CA CYS A 73 4.29 19.02 -0.84
C CYS A 73 5.49 19.97 -0.98
N ARG A 74 5.27 21.29 -0.99
CA ARG A 74 6.34 22.29 -1.05
C ARG A 74 7.28 22.22 0.17
N ILE A 75 6.73 22.01 1.37
CA ILE A 75 7.53 21.90 2.60
C ILE A 75 8.36 20.62 2.61
N LEU A 76 7.82 19.53 2.06
CA LEU A 76 8.47 18.23 1.99
C LEU A 76 9.35 18.04 0.74
N ASP A 77 9.53 19.08 -0.07
CA ASP A 77 10.24 19.04 -1.36
C ASP A 77 9.73 17.94 -2.33
N ILE A 78 8.42 17.72 -2.32
CA ILE A 78 7.74 16.75 -3.18
C ILE A 78 7.22 17.47 -4.43
N ASP A 79 7.62 17.00 -5.61
CA ASP A 79 7.03 17.48 -6.86
C ASP A 79 5.59 16.98 -6.98
N LYS A 80 4.63 17.90 -7.03
CA LYS A 80 3.22 17.54 -7.14
C LYS A 80 2.75 17.69 -8.58
N THR A 81 2.40 16.57 -9.20
CA THR A 81 1.79 16.54 -10.53
C THR A 81 0.31 16.21 -10.46
N ARG A 82 -0.43 16.56 -11.53
CA ARG A 82 -1.86 16.25 -11.70
C ARG A 82 -2.07 15.43 -12.96
N THR A 83 -3.02 14.51 -12.93
CA THR A 83 -3.55 13.89 -14.15
C THR A 83 -4.28 14.94 -15.01
N THR A 84 -4.07 14.87 -16.33
CA THR A 84 -5.04 15.38 -17.31
C THR A 84 -6.33 14.55 -17.21
N VAL A 85 -7.49 15.17 -17.44
CA VAL A 85 -8.86 14.70 -17.11
C VAL A 85 -9.24 13.27 -17.56
N MET A 86 -8.41 12.54 -18.31
CA MET A 86 -8.62 11.13 -18.64
C MET A 86 -7.29 10.37 -18.81
N ARG A 87 -6.75 9.79 -17.75
CA ARG A 87 -5.79 8.68 -17.86
C ARG A 87 -6.14 7.57 -16.87
N ALA A 88 -7.18 6.80 -17.23
CA ALA A 88 -7.60 5.58 -16.53
C ALA A 88 -6.47 4.52 -16.40
N GLN A 89 -5.39 4.63 -17.17
CA GLN A 89 -4.23 3.74 -17.04
C GLN A 89 -3.42 3.96 -15.77
N SER A 90 -3.41 5.19 -15.22
CA SER A 90 -2.79 5.46 -13.93
C SER A 90 -3.63 4.80 -12.82
N ASP A 91 -4.92 5.11 -12.72
CA ASP A 91 -5.77 4.50 -11.69
C ASP A 91 -5.93 2.98 -11.81
N GLY A 92 -5.66 2.38 -12.98
CA GLY A 92 -5.82 0.95 -13.22
C GLY A 92 -5.08 0.03 -12.23
N MET A 93 -3.92 0.43 -11.69
CA MET A 93 -3.22 -0.38 -10.68
C MET A 93 -3.96 -0.37 -9.33
N VAL A 94 -4.37 0.82 -8.88
CA VAL A 94 -5.09 1.04 -7.63
C VAL A 94 -6.51 0.46 -7.72
N GLU A 95 -7.17 0.57 -8.87
CA GLU A 95 -8.49 0.01 -9.14
C GLU A 95 -8.47 -1.52 -9.20
N ARG A 96 -7.48 -2.13 -9.87
CA ARG A 96 -7.32 -3.59 -9.91
C ARG A 96 -7.07 -4.17 -8.53
N PHE A 97 -6.32 -3.46 -7.69
CA PHE A 97 -6.16 -3.84 -6.29
C PHE A 97 -7.49 -3.81 -5.54
N MET A 98 -8.36 -2.84 -5.82
CA MET A 98 -9.68 -2.65 -5.19
C MET A 98 -10.75 -3.67 -5.66
N CYS A 99 -10.42 -4.96 -5.62
CA CYS A 99 -11.39 -6.06 -5.73
C CYS A 99 -12.37 -6.05 -4.53
N PRO A 100 -13.64 -6.50 -4.67
CA PRO A 100 -14.62 -6.55 -3.58
C PRO A 100 -14.11 -7.10 -2.23
N SER A 101 -13.13 -8.01 -2.25
CA SER A 101 -12.48 -8.56 -1.05
C SER A 101 -11.76 -7.51 -0.19
N THR A 102 -11.20 -6.46 -0.81
CA THR A 102 -10.52 -5.34 -0.12
C THR A 102 -11.48 -4.38 0.59
N LYS A 103 -12.77 -4.47 0.28
CA LYS A 103 -13.83 -3.62 0.87
C LYS A 103 -14.31 -4.13 2.22
N ARG A 104 -13.77 -5.26 2.70
CA ARG A 104 -14.10 -5.88 3.99
C ARG A 104 -12.97 -5.68 5.00
N THR A 105 -13.32 -5.82 6.28
CA THR A 105 -12.45 -5.66 7.45
C THR A 105 -11.10 -6.38 7.28
N GLY A 106 -10.03 -5.80 7.83
CA GLY A 106 -8.69 -6.42 7.77
C GLY A 106 -7.75 -5.88 6.69
N ILE A 107 -7.89 -4.60 6.30
CA ILE A 107 -7.05 -3.96 5.27
C ILE A 107 -5.55 -4.20 5.45
N ASN A 108 -5.03 -4.20 6.69
CA ASN A 108 -3.62 -4.42 6.96
C ASN A 108 -3.16 -5.83 6.58
N ILE A 109 -4.01 -6.83 6.81
CA ILE A 109 -3.74 -8.23 6.44
C ILE A 109 -3.74 -8.36 4.91
N ILE A 110 -4.68 -7.69 4.24
CA ILE A 110 -4.76 -7.70 2.78
C ILE A 110 -3.55 -7.00 2.15
N MET A 111 -3.14 -5.84 2.70
CA MET A 111 -1.93 -5.14 2.27
C MET A 111 -0.69 -5.98 2.44
N MET A 112 -0.57 -6.68 3.57
CA MET A 112 0.53 -7.58 3.82
C MET A 112 0.57 -8.69 2.77
N ALA A 113 -0.54 -9.39 2.56
CA ALA A 113 -0.62 -10.48 1.59
C ALA A 113 -0.28 -10.01 0.16
N TYR A 114 -0.74 -8.82 -0.22
CA TYR A 114 -0.41 -8.23 -1.52
C TYR A 114 1.09 -7.90 -1.63
N ARG A 115 1.68 -7.30 -0.60
CA ARG A 115 3.09 -6.88 -0.60
C ARG A 115 4.08 -8.03 -0.61
N SER A 116 3.69 -9.18 -0.09
CA SER A 116 4.50 -10.41 -0.04
C SER A 116 4.22 -11.37 -1.20
N SER A 117 3.29 -11.03 -2.10
CA SER A 117 3.03 -11.83 -3.29
C SER A 117 3.87 -11.34 -4.46
N ASP A 118 4.35 -12.27 -5.28
CA ASP A 118 5.08 -11.93 -6.50
C ASP A 118 4.17 -11.25 -7.52
N HIS A 119 4.70 -10.22 -8.15
CA HIS A 119 4.03 -9.57 -9.27
C HIS A 119 4.59 -10.10 -10.59
N GLU A 120 3.72 -10.61 -11.46
CA GLU A 120 4.10 -11.14 -12.79
C GLU A 120 4.96 -10.15 -13.60
N THR A 121 4.70 -8.84 -13.46
CA THR A 121 5.44 -7.80 -14.19
C THR A 121 6.86 -7.57 -13.69
N THR A 122 7.15 -7.86 -12.41
CA THR A 122 8.46 -7.58 -11.79
C THR A 122 9.23 -8.85 -11.45
N GLY A 123 8.55 -10.01 -11.40
CA GLY A 123 9.13 -11.31 -11.03
C GLY A 123 9.47 -11.46 -9.55
N VAL A 124 9.22 -10.44 -8.74
CA VAL A 124 9.52 -10.38 -7.31
C VAL A 124 8.40 -9.65 -6.57
N THR A 125 8.37 -9.79 -5.24
CA THR A 125 7.40 -9.10 -4.38
C THR A 125 7.59 -7.58 -4.40
N SER A 126 6.49 -6.84 -4.26
CA SER A 126 6.56 -5.37 -4.21
C SER A 126 7.30 -4.86 -2.97
N CYS A 127 7.24 -5.59 -1.85
CA CYS A 127 8.00 -5.25 -0.66
C CYS A 127 9.51 -5.37 -0.87
N GLN A 128 9.96 -6.43 -1.54
CA GLN A 128 11.38 -6.62 -1.82
C GLN A 128 11.93 -5.51 -2.69
N MET A 129 11.18 -5.07 -3.72
CA MET A 129 11.60 -3.95 -4.55
C MET A 129 11.59 -2.61 -3.81
N MET A 130 10.55 -2.37 -3.00
CA MET A 130 10.36 -1.09 -2.32
C MET A 130 11.30 -0.91 -1.11
N LEU A 131 11.47 -1.96 -0.31
CA LEU A 131 12.15 -1.90 1.00
C LEU A 131 13.45 -2.72 1.04
N GLY A 132 13.84 -3.33 -0.08
CA GLY A 132 15.03 -4.19 -0.18
C GLY A 132 14.92 -5.52 0.57
N ASN A 133 13.75 -5.85 1.13
CA ASN A 133 13.54 -7.05 1.95
C ASN A 133 12.21 -7.72 1.62
N ALA A 134 12.22 -9.05 1.49
CA ALA A 134 11.00 -9.82 1.39
C ALA A 134 10.31 -9.93 2.77
N ILE A 135 8.97 -9.85 2.79
CA ILE A 135 8.16 -10.07 3.99
C ILE A 135 7.45 -11.40 3.82
N ASN A 136 7.53 -12.28 4.82
CA ASN A 136 6.79 -13.54 4.83
C ASN A 136 5.33 -13.31 5.22
N HIS A 137 4.41 -14.14 4.70
CA HIS A 137 3.00 -14.07 5.09
C HIS A 137 2.81 -14.33 6.59
N LEU A 138 1.77 -13.75 7.20
CA LEU A 138 1.50 -13.94 8.63
C LEU A 138 1.20 -15.41 8.95
N VAL A 139 0.59 -16.11 7.99
CA VAL A 139 0.35 -17.55 8.04
C VAL A 139 1.66 -18.32 8.00
N ASP A 140 2.61 -17.95 7.14
CA ASP A 140 3.93 -18.57 7.06
C ASP A 140 4.68 -18.44 8.40
N LEU A 141 4.59 -17.28 9.05
CA LEU A 141 5.19 -17.06 10.37
C LEU A 141 4.53 -17.91 11.47
N VAL A 142 3.20 -18.00 11.46
CA VAL A 142 2.45 -18.81 12.44
C VAL A 142 2.70 -20.31 12.21
N LEU A 143 2.70 -20.74 10.95
CA LEU A 143 2.94 -22.13 10.55
C LEU A 143 4.39 -22.54 10.83
N ALA A 144 5.38 -21.71 10.49
CA ALA A 144 6.78 -21.94 10.83
C ALA A 144 6.96 -22.16 12.33
N ARG A 145 6.33 -21.31 13.15
CA ARG A 145 6.41 -21.39 14.61
C ARG A 145 5.68 -22.62 15.16
N ALA A 146 4.59 -23.04 14.52
CA ALA A 146 3.86 -24.26 14.88
C ALA A 146 4.65 -25.52 14.51
N LEU A 147 5.20 -25.59 13.28
CA LEU A 147 6.00 -26.71 12.78
C LEU A 147 7.33 -26.86 13.52
N TYR A 148 7.99 -25.74 13.85
CA TYR A 148 9.20 -25.74 14.69
C TYR A 148 8.92 -26.35 16.07
N LYS A 149 7.77 -26.04 16.67
CA LYS A 149 7.36 -26.61 17.96
C LYS A 149 6.94 -28.07 17.87
N LEU A 150 6.46 -28.53 16.71
CA LEU A 150 5.84 -29.84 16.58
C LEU A 150 6.82 -30.95 16.22
N ASP A 151 7.89 -30.72 15.44
CA ASP A 151 8.81 -31.81 15.07
C ASP A 151 10.22 -31.39 14.61
N GLY A 152 10.68 -30.16 14.85
CA GLY A 152 11.98 -29.71 14.34
C GLY A 152 12.07 -29.71 12.80
N LEU A 153 10.93 -29.76 12.11
CA LEU A 153 10.82 -29.63 10.67
C LEU A 153 11.14 -28.19 10.26
N ASN A 154 12.20 -28.03 9.46
CA ASN A 154 12.56 -26.75 8.86
C ASN A 154 11.50 -26.36 7.82
N TYR A 155 10.55 -25.53 8.24
CA TYR A 155 9.70 -24.81 7.32
C TYR A 155 10.54 -23.69 6.67
N LYS A 156 10.79 -23.79 5.36
CA LYS A 156 11.35 -22.70 4.55
C LYS A 156 10.21 -21.76 4.16
N PRO A 157 10.24 -20.49 4.59
CA PRO A 157 9.30 -19.48 4.14
C PRO A 157 9.35 -19.28 2.63
N SER A 158 8.25 -18.79 2.05
CA SER A 158 8.13 -18.50 0.62
C SER A 158 9.26 -17.60 0.07
N ALA A 159 9.77 -16.66 0.88
CA ALA A 159 10.90 -15.79 0.51
C ALA A 159 12.24 -16.53 0.30
N ASP A 160 12.44 -17.70 0.91
CA ASP A 160 13.72 -18.43 0.86
C ASP A 160 13.85 -19.36 -0.36
N TYR A 161 12.78 -19.55 -1.13
CA TYR A 161 12.82 -20.39 -2.34
C TYR A 161 13.55 -19.75 -3.52
N LEU A 162 13.83 -18.44 -3.49
CA LEU A 162 14.46 -17.72 -4.59
C LEU A 162 16.00 -17.83 -4.61
N HIS A 163 16.62 -18.39 -3.57
CA HIS A 163 18.08 -18.55 -3.48
C HIS A 163 18.59 -19.95 -3.86
N GLU A 164 17.74 -20.85 -4.33
CA GLU A 164 18.12 -22.22 -4.74
C GLU A 164 18.05 -22.48 -6.26
N LEU A 165 18.03 -21.42 -7.09
CA LEU A 165 18.00 -21.51 -8.56
C LEU A 165 19.23 -20.89 -9.27
N GLU A 166 20.35 -20.72 -8.57
CA GLU A 166 21.68 -20.48 -9.16
C GLU A 166 22.57 -21.71 -9.04
#